data_AF-A0A4C2ABA8-F1
#
_entry.id   AF-A0A4C2ABA8-F1
#
_cell.length_a   1.000
_cell.length_b   1.000
_cell.length_c   1.000
_cell.angle_alpha   90.00
_cell.angle_beta   90.00
_cell.angle_gamma   90.00
#
_symmetry.space_group_name_H-M   'P 1'
#
loop_
_entity.id
_entity.type
_entity.pdbx_description
1 polymer ?
#
loop_
_entity_poly.entity_id
_entity_poly.type
_entity_poly.pdbx_seq_one_letter_code
_entity_poly.pdbx_strand_id
1 'polypeptide(L)'
;MVLYCIGGNDGTMCMSSGERFNIRRNGWEPAAAMHSRRSTHEVVEVDNALYALGGNDGSSSLNSVERYDIRLNKWTIVNSMVARRSSVGAAVLDCFNLERGLVQTTNL
;
A
#
# COMPACT_ATOMS: atom_id res chain seq x y z
N MET A 1 -0.90 11.21 -13.76
CA MET A 1 -1.13 9.76 -13.60
C MET A 1 0.20 9.05 -13.78
N VAL A 2 0.56 8.18 -12.84
CA VAL A 2 1.78 7.36 -12.87
C VAL A 2 1.36 5.95 -12.46
N LEU A 3 1.79 4.93 -13.19
CA LEU A 3 1.54 3.53 -12.83
C LEU A 3 2.65 3.06 -11.90
N TYR A 4 2.29 2.37 -10.83
CA TYR A 4 3.22 1.72 -9.91
C TYR A 4 2.99 0.22 -9.93
N CYS A 5 4.07 -0.55 -9.90
CA CYS A 5 4.07 -1.99 -9.65
C CYS A 5 4.87 -2.21 -8.36
N ILE A 6 4.22 -2.72 -7.32
CA ILE A 6 4.79 -2.78 -5.97
C ILE A 6 4.73 -4.22 -5.47
N GLY A 7 5.86 -4.72 -4.97
CA GLY A 7 6.00 -6.08 -4.43
C GLY A 7 5.70 -7.17 -5.46
N GLY A 8 5.04 -8.24 -5.01
CA GLY A 8 4.73 -9.42 -5.83
C GLY A 8 5.67 -10.59 -5.54
N ASN A 9 5.76 -11.50 -6.51
CA ASN A 9 6.60 -12.70 -6.45
C ASN A 9 7.18 -12.96 -7.84
N ASP A 10 8.50 -13.16 -7.95
CA ASP A 10 9.20 -13.37 -9.22
C ASP A 10 9.27 -14.86 -9.65
N GLY A 11 8.51 -15.72 -8.96
CA GLY A 11 8.55 -17.18 -9.09
C GLY A 11 9.50 -17.85 -8.10
N THR A 12 10.37 -17.07 -7.43
CA THR A 12 11.35 -17.60 -6.47
C THR A 12 11.21 -16.95 -5.09
N MET A 13 11.02 -15.63 -5.04
CA MET A 13 10.96 -14.88 -3.80
C MET A 13 9.83 -13.86 -3.82
N CYS A 14 9.25 -13.68 -2.63
CA CYS A 14 8.41 -12.53 -2.37
C CYS A 14 9.26 -11.26 -2.47
N MET A 15 8.76 -10.21 -3.14
CA MET A 15 9.52 -8.98 -3.37
C MET A 15 9.07 -7.85 -2.45
N SER A 16 10.00 -6.97 -2.07
CA SER A 16 9.71 -5.65 -1.49
C SER A 16 9.98 -4.51 -2.47
N SER A 17 10.59 -4.79 -3.62
CA SER A 17 10.88 -3.81 -4.67
C SER A 17 9.60 -3.21 -5.23
N GLY A 18 9.74 -2.02 -5.80
CA GLY A 18 8.70 -1.41 -6.60
C GLY A 18 9.30 -0.67 -7.78
N GLU A 19 8.48 -0.44 -8.79
CA GLU A 19 8.82 0.29 -9.99
C GLU A 19 7.65 1.19 -10.41
N ARG A 20 7.96 2.26 -11.12
CA ARG A 20 6.98 3.20 -11.64
C ARG A 20 7.18 3.42 -13.13
N PHE A 21 6.09 3.54 -13.87
CA PHE A 21 6.16 3.75 -15.30
C PHE A 21 6.24 5.24 -15.65
N ASN A 22 7.36 5.64 -16.25
CA ASN A 22 7.54 6.98 -16.78
C ASN A 22 6.97 7.05 -18.21
N ILE A 23 5.78 7.63 -18.34
CA ILE A 23 5.06 7.75 -19.62
C ILE A 23 5.87 8.55 -20.65
N ARG A 24 6.61 9.59 -20.23
CA ARG A 24 7.39 10.43 -21.16
C ARG A 24 8.58 9.67 -21.76
N ARG A 25 9.18 8.77 -20.98
CA ARG A 25 10.33 7.96 -21.41
C ARG A 25 9.92 6.59 -21.94
N ASN A 26 8.63 6.25 -21.84
CA ASN A 26 8.08 4.95 -22.18
C ASN A 26 8.86 3.79 -21.53
N GLY A 27 9.10 3.89 -20.22
CA GLY A 27 9.94 2.93 -19.50
C GLY A 27 9.69 2.91 -18.01
N TRP A 28 10.06 1.80 -17.39
CA TRP A 28 10.01 1.60 -15.95
C TRP A 28 11.24 2.20 -15.27
N GLU A 29 11.01 2.82 -14.12
CA GLU A 29 12.05 3.37 -13.26
C GLU A 29 11.90 2.78 -11.85
N PRO A 30 13.01 2.54 -11.12
CA PRO A 30 12.93 2.06 -9.74
C PRO A 30 12.16 3.03 -8.84
N ALA A 31 11.31 2.48 -7.97
CA ALA A 31 10.74 3.16 -6.80
C ALA A 31 11.40 2.60 -5.53
N ALA A 32 11.32 3.34 -4.42
CA ALA A 32 11.85 2.84 -3.16
C ALA A 32 11.17 1.53 -2.75
N ALA A 33 11.96 0.60 -2.23
CA ALA A 33 11.47 -0.67 -1.73
C ALA A 33 10.72 -0.47 -0.41
N MET A 34 9.69 -1.30 -0.20
CA MET A 34 9.02 -1.44 1.09
C MET A 34 9.97 -2.02 2.15
N HIS A 35 9.63 -1.81 3.43
CA HIS A 35 10.33 -2.41 4.55
C HIS A 35 10.09 -3.92 4.62
N SER A 36 8.86 -4.35 4.33
CA SER A 36 8.49 -5.77 4.26
C SER A 36 8.39 -6.25 2.83
N ARG A 37 8.77 -7.49 2.56
CA ARG A 37 8.40 -8.18 1.32
C ARG A 37 6.90 -8.44 1.36
N ARG A 38 6.21 -8.24 0.24
CA ARG A 38 4.76 -8.42 0.16
C ARG A 38 4.35 -9.04 -1.17
N SER A 39 3.72 -10.21 -1.10
CA SER A 39 2.99 -10.85 -2.20
C SER A 39 1.52 -10.98 -1.79
N THR A 40 0.58 -11.02 -2.75
CA THR A 40 -0.87 -11.12 -2.46
C THR A 40 -1.41 -10.01 -1.53
N HIS A 41 -0.73 -8.86 -1.52
CA HIS A 41 -1.14 -7.65 -0.82
C HIS A 41 -1.95 -6.77 -1.78
N GLU A 42 -2.63 -5.76 -1.23
CA GLU A 42 -3.29 -4.73 -2.01
C GLU A 42 -2.54 -3.40 -1.88
N VAL A 43 -2.58 -2.56 -2.93
CA VAL A 43 -2.11 -1.18 -2.87
C VAL A 43 -3.24 -0.24 -3.25
N VAL A 44 -3.55 0.71 -2.36
CA VAL A 44 -4.57 1.74 -2.59
C VAL A 44 -3.99 3.14 -2.51
N GLU A 45 -4.57 4.10 -3.22
CA GLU A 45 -4.22 5.52 -3.10
C GLU A 45 -5.20 6.24 -2.17
N VAL A 46 -4.69 6.90 -1.12
CA VAL A 46 -5.46 7.78 -0.23
C VAL A 46 -4.65 9.06 -0.01
N ASP A 47 -5.28 10.23 -0.17
CA ASP A 47 -4.67 11.55 0.06
C ASP A 47 -3.27 11.72 -0.55
N ASN A 48 -3.13 11.41 -1.85
CA ASN A 48 -1.88 11.48 -2.61
C ASN A 48 -0.73 10.61 -2.04
N ALA A 49 -1.05 9.54 -1.33
CA ALA A 49 -0.10 8.53 -0.87
C ALA A 49 -0.59 7.13 -1.22
N LEU A 50 0.35 6.21 -1.47
CA LEU A 50 0.01 4.80 -1.66
C LEU A 50 0.10 4.06 -0.33
N TYR A 51 -0.78 3.10 -0.12
CA TYR A 51 -0.79 2.26 1.07
C TYR A 51 -0.73 0.79 0.66
N ALA A 52 0.31 0.09 1.10
CA ALA A 52 0.45 -1.35 0.93
C ALA A 52 -0.13 -2.09 2.14
N LEU A 53 -1.16 -2.89 1.93
CA LEU A 53 -1.98 -3.50 2.97
C LEU A 53 -1.75 -5.01 3.04
N GLY A 54 -1.25 -5.51 4.19
CA GLY A 54 -1.14 -6.95 4.44
C GLY A 54 -0.25 -7.69 3.43
N GLY A 55 -0.72 -8.85 2.97
CA GLY A 55 0.00 -9.76 2.10
C GLY A 55 0.70 -10.90 2.82
N ASN A 56 1.66 -11.52 2.15
CA ASN A 56 2.54 -12.56 2.68
C ASN A 56 4.01 -12.21 2.35
N ASP A 57 4.90 -12.32 3.32
CA ASP A 57 6.33 -11.94 3.21
C ASP A 57 7.28 -13.07 2.73
N GLY A 58 6.70 -14.19 2.30
CA GLY A 58 7.38 -15.45 1.99
C GLY A 58 7.37 -16.44 3.16
N SER A 59 6.90 -16.06 4.34
CA SER A 59 6.85 -16.92 5.52
C SER A 59 5.54 -16.82 6.29
N SER A 60 4.92 -15.64 6.36
CA SER A 60 3.72 -15.41 7.16
C SER A 60 2.83 -14.34 6.53
N SER A 61 1.52 -14.46 6.78
CA SER A 61 0.57 -13.39 6.44
C SER A 61 0.81 -12.16 7.32
N LEU A 62 0.71 -10.98 6.74
CA LEU A 62 0.96 -9.70 7.39
C LEU A 62 -0.35 -9.02 7.75
N ASN A 63 -0.34 -8.30 8.87
CA ASN A 63 -1.33 -7.26 9.18
C ASN A 63 -0.74 -5.85 9.08
N SER A 64 0.58 -5.75 8.87
CA SER A 64 1.27 -4.46 8.78
C SER A 64 0.84 -3.70 7.53
N VAL A 65 0.87 -2.37 7.65
CA VAL A 65 0.57 -1.43 6.58
C VAL A 65 1.75 -0.48 6.41
N GLU A 66 2.08 -0.16 5.17
CA GLU A 66 3.11 0.82 4.84
C GLU A 66 2.52 1.92 3.96
N ARG A 67 2.91 3.17 4.23
CA ARG A 67 2.54 4.35 3.46
C ARG A 67 3.74 4.81 2.62
N TYR A 68 3.54 4.97 1.33
CA TYR A 68 4.50 5.53 0.39
C TYR A 68 4.24 7.02 0.19
N ASP A 69 5.24 7.83 0.50
CA ASP A 69 5.26 9.23 0.13
C ASP A 69 5.85 9.38 -1.27
N ILE A 70 5.01 9.74 -2.23
CA ILE A 70 5.39 9.88 -3.65
C ILE A 70 6.46 10.97 -3.84
N ARG A 71 6.41 12.05 -3.06
CA ARG A 71 7.34 13.18 -3.19
C ARG A 71 8.71 12.83 -2.65
N LEU A 72 8.74 12.09 -1.53
CA LEU A 72 9.98 11.68 -0.88
C LEU A 72 10.54 10.37 -1.44
N ASN A 73 9.78 9.64 -2.26
CA ASN A 73 10.13 8.30 -2.74
C ASN A 73 10.52 7.41 -1.55
N LYS A 74 9.62 7.27 -0.57
CA LYS A 74 9.92 6.57 0.68
C LYS A 74 8.70 5.90 1.29
N TRP A 75 8.90 4.67 1.75
CA TRP A 75 7.93 3.95 2.58
C TRP A 75 8.14 4.22 4.07
N THR A 76 7.04 4.34 4.79
CA THR A 76 7.00 4.41 6.26
C THR A 76 5.98 3.42 6.78
N ILE A 77 6.32 2.65 7.81
CA ILE A 77 5.38 1.75 8.50
C ILE A 77 4.36 2.61 9.25
N VAL A 78 3.07 2.30 9.09
CA VAL A 78 1.97 2.95 9.82
C VAL A 78 1.21 1.91 10.66
N ASN A 79 0.11 2.33 11.31
CA ASN A 79 -0.70 1.44 12.13
C ASN A 79 -1.13 0.20 11.34
N SER A 80 -1.00 -0.96 11.99
CA SER A 80 -1.36 -2.25 11.41
C SER A 80 -2.87 -2.48 11.45
N MET A 81 -3.36 -3.34 10.55
CA MET A 81 -4.71 -3.90 10.65
C MET A 81 -4.82 -4.78 11.90
N VAL A 82 -6.05 -4.97 12.40
CA VAL A 82 -6.32 -5.83 13.58
C VAL A 82 -5.95 -7.29 13.30
N ALA A 83 -6.24 -7.79 12.09
CA ALA A 83 -6.00 -9.17 11.70
C ALA A 83 -5.01 -9.26 10.53
N ARG A 84 -4.26 -10.37 10.48
CA ARG A 84 -3.40 -10.71 9.35
C ARG A 84 -4.26 -11.09 8.14
N ARG A 85 -3.92 -10.58 6.96
CA ARG A 85 -4.66 -10.80 5.72
C ARG A 85 -3.68 -11.01 4.56
N SER A 86 -3.81 -12.12 3.85
CA SER A 86 -3.13 -12.40 2.57
C SER A 86 -4.20 -12.68 1.52
N SER A 87 -3.87 -12.51 0.23
CA SER A 87 -4.86 -12.49 -0.86
C SER A 87 -5.99 -11.50 -0.59
N VAL A 88 -5.62 -10.32 -0.07
CA VAL A 88 -6.55 -9.28 0.31
C VAL A 88 -6.98 -8.47 -0.92
N GLY A 89 -8.24 -8.04 -0.94
CA GLY A 89 -8.71 -6.96 -1.80
C GLY A 89 -9.15 -5.79 -0.93
N ALA A 90 -8.85 -4.57 -1.36
CA ALA A 90 -9.24 -3.33 -0.69
C ALA A 90 -9.58 -2.25 -1.72
N ALA A 91 -10.40 -1.30 -1.31
CA ALA A 91 -10.74 -0.13 -2.09
C ALA A 91 -10.92 1.06 -1.15
N VAL A 92 -10.77 2.26 -1.71
CA VAL A 92 -11.04 3.51 -1.00
C VAL A 92 -12.45 3.94 -1.33
N LEU A 93 -13.21 4.28 -0.29
CA LEU A 93 -14.58 4.75 -0.42
C LEU A 93 -14.74 6.05 0.37
N ASP A 94 -14.90 7.15 -0.35
CA ASP A 94 -15.15 8.46 0.27
C ASP A 94 -16.59 8.52 0.80
N CYS A 95 -16.72 8.61 2.12
CA CYS A 95 -18.02 8.63 2.79
C CYS A 95 -18.28 9.98 3.49
N PHE A 96 -18.56 11.02 2.69
CA PHE A 96 -18.80 12.40 3.17
C PHE A 96 -19.82 12.55 4.32
N ASN A 97 -20.77 11.61 4.45
CA ASN A 97 -21.80 11.65 5.49
C ASN A 97 -21.44 10.85 6.76
N LEU A 98 -20.55 9.86 6.68
CA LEU A 98 -20.13 9.05 7.84
C LEU A 98 -19.08 9.78 8.68
N GLU A 99 -18.17 10.51 8.03
CA GLU A 99 -17.17 11.33 8.74
C GLU A 99 -17.82 12.41 9.62
N ARG A 100 -18.90 13.04 9.13
CA ARG A 100 -19.68 14.01 9.91
C ARG A 100 -20.39 13.37 11.11
N GLY A 101 -20.85 12.13 10.98
CA GLY A 101 -21.48 11.38 12.08
C GLY A 101 -20.49 11.00 13.17
N LEU A 102 -19.27 10.57 12.79
CA LEU A 102 -18.23 10.18 13.75
C LEU A 102 -17.69 11.38 14.55
N VAL A 103 -17.58 12.56 13.92
CA VAL A 103 -17.17 13.81 14.60
C VAL A 103 -18.25 14.33 15.57
N GLN A 104 -19.52 14.02 15.34
CA GLN A 104 -20.60 14.39 16.27
C GLN A 104 -20.66 13.50 17.51
N THR A 105 -20.20 12.25 17.45
CA THR A 105 -20.21 11.32 18.59
C THR A 105 -19.03 11.45 19.55
N THR A 106 -17.98 12.20 19.20
CA THR A 106 -16.80 12.45 20.07
C THR A 106 -16.88 13.74 20.88
N ASN A 107 -18.01 14.45 20.83
CA ASN A 107 -18.29 15.65 21.64
C ASN A 107 -19.35 15.43 22.74
N LEU A 108 -19.49 14.19 23.24
CA LEU A 108 -20.25 13.82 24.43
C LEU A 108 -19.35 13.01 25.37
#